data_AF-A0A9W6SZT1-F1
#
_entry.id   AF-A0A9W6SZT1-F1
#
_cell.length_a   1.000
_cell.length_b   1.000
_cell.length_c   1.000
_cell.angle_alpha   90.00
_cell.angle_beta   90.00
_cell.angle_gamma   90.00
#
_symmetry.space_group_name_H-M   'P 1'
#
loop_
_entity.id
_entity.type
_entity.pdbx_description
1 polymer ?
#
loop_
_entity_poly.entity_id
_entity_poly.type
_entity_poly.pdbx_seq_one_letter_code
_entity_poly.pdbx_strand_id
1 'polypeptide(L)'
;MSFRRNRARANNKDPASQIEIRGPSSALTEFLREQGINAETIRSRYEESLLNGSGENIEEIADELISEANANGANIDQSNNGNDNPDDDADDDDEEVLEGDDEAALENEDAVIKKIKRRAILKRKKNGANNGDDADDIDDDEKLLDENESEGKNYCFECDNEFTINVYSKKMEKFGRIGYLCPTCTNIQLQREKNAKRNEYEARKRRKLIATALLDKQSLSFPTLQDKCIQIISNNIDDVELLGDIGIINLKKICRILSKNRSLNNETMKLFLDKNLNELEFWDCSKIDSDSLNLIPIYIPNLSKLVLNMCGQLHNDNLVFYSKKFQNLTYLKLNGPFLINESMWQEFFDSENIKKNLKEFHIYNTHRFTNDSLISLLDNCGNHLTGLTLSRLDGLDSKSCYDLLAHYLINLEFLEISYPTKEEIVDDNLIINILANNGQSLNTLVLDGCSGLTDSFLITGLKPFALNLTKLSVALLDQITDEGVFQLFNDWEINGGLMDVNFQRCTELGDKSIYQFLNHSQKTLVELNLNSIKKITSKLFFKISRNLRLPLLTYLDLGFVRSCDDKVLAILSRICPKLAILEVYGNNRCTADANVRSDLRIIGRESDSI
;
A
#
# COMPACT_ATOMS: atom_id res chain seq x y z
N MET A 1 4.99 -72.60 -20.66
CA MET A 1 4.84 -73.65 -19.62
C MET A 1 4.07 -73.03 -18.46
N SER A 2 2.76 -73.25 -18.39
CA SER A 2 2.12 -74.27 -17.56
C SER A 2 2.28 -74.02 -16.05
N PHE A 3 1.17 -73.53 -15.46
CA PHE A 3 0.60 -73.87 -14.15
C PHE A 3 1.50 -73.98 -12.91
N ARG A 4 1.10 -73.31 -11.81
CA ARG A 4 0.34 -73.96 -10.71
C ARG A 4 0.08 -73.01 -9.54
N ARG A 5 -1.21 -72.94 -9.15
CA ARG A 5 -1.68 -72.61 -7.80
C ARG A 5 -1.26 -73.72 -6.83
N ASN A 6 -0.97 -73.36 -5.57
CA ASN A 6 -1.23 -74.23 -4.43
C ASN A 6 -1.59 -73.43 -3.18
N ARG A 7 -2.64 -73.93 -2.49
CA ARG A 7 -3.27 -73.44 -1.26
C ARG A 7 -2.70 -74.17 -0.03
N ALA A 8 -2.64 -73.49 1.12
CA ALA A 8 -2.86 -74.05 2.48
C ALA A 8 -3.06 -72.85 3.43
N ARG A 9 -4.29 -72.49 3.89
CA ARG A 9 -5.10 -72.98 5.03
C ARG A 9 -4.37 -73.06 6.39
N ALA A 10 -4.64 -72.11 7.30
CA ALA A 10 -5.06 -72.36 8.70
C ALA A 10 -5.45 -71.08 9.49
N ASN A 11 -6.75 -70.97 9.77
CA ASN A 11 -7.51 -70.39 10.88
C ASN A 11 -6.93 -69.43 11.96
N ASN A 12 -7.71 -68.34 12.14
CA ASN A 12 -8.21 -67.73 13.39
C ASN A 12 -7.26 -67.01 14.36
N LYS A 13 -7.35 -65.67 14.35
CA LYS A 13 -8.08 -64.86 15.35
C LYS A 13 -7.95 -63.35 15.03
N ASP A 14 -9.07 -62.69 14.72
CA ASP A 14 -9.19 -61.23 14.79
C ASP A 14 -9.28 -60.79 16.27
N PRO A 15 -8.91 -59.54 16.59
CA PRO A 15 -9.96 -58.52 16.60
C PRO A 15 -9.55 -57.21 15.91
N ALA A 16 -10.46 -56.77 15.04
CA ALA A 16 -10.71 -55.42 14.55
C ALA A 16 -9.87 -54.26 15.13
N SER A 17 -8.97 -53.70 14.32
CA SER A 17 -8.58 -52.29 14.40
C SER A 17 -9.38 -51.49 13.38
N GLN A 18 -10.14 -50.52 13.90
CA GLN A 18 -10.82 -49.49 13.12
C GLN A 18 -9.77 -48.68 12.33
N ILE A 19 -9.95 -48.62 11.02
CA ILE A 19 -9.20 -47.71 10.14
C ILE A 19 -9.75 -46.30 10.40
N GLU A 20 -9.02 -45.47 11.15
CA GLU A 20 -9.22 -44.02 11.17
C GLU A 20 -8.69 -43.44 9.85
N ILE A 21 -9.60 -42.94 9.02
CA ILE A 21 -9.26 -42.11 7.87
C ILE A 21 -8.87 -40.73 8.42
N ARG A 22 -7.57 -40.43 8.46
CA ARG A 22 -7.04 -39.09 8.75
C ARG A 22 -6.85 -38.33 7.43
N GLY A 23 -7.28 -37.08 7.39
CA GLY A 23 -7.02 -36.15 6.29
C GLY A 23 -5.52 -35.78 6.20
N PRO A 24 -5.10 -35.12 5.11
CA PRO A 24 -3.69 -34.87 4.84
C PRO A 24 -3.07 -33.99 5.94
N SER A 25 -2.00 -34.49 6.58
CA SER A 25 -1.13 -33.69 7.44
C SER A 25 -0.25 -32.81 6.57
N SER A 26 -0.11 -31.54 6.94
CA SER A 26 0.75 -30.57 6.26
C SER A 26 2.18 -31.09 6.08
N ALA A 27 2.80 -30.80 4.94
CA ALA A 27 4.19 -31.15 4.62
C ALA A 27 5.20 -30.66 5.67
N LEU A 28 4.87 -29.55 6.35
CA LEU A 28 5.68 -29.01 7.46
C LEU A 28 5.65 -29.93 8.69
N THR A 29 4.50 -30.56 8.97
CA THR A 29 4.33 -31.43 10.13
C THR A 29 5.05 -32.77 9.94
N GLU A 30 5.16 -33.24 8.70
CA GLU A 30 5.90 -34.45 8.36
C GLU A 30 7.42 -34.20 8.36
N PHE A 31 7.86 -33.06 7.81
CA PHE A 31 9.25 -32.61 7.86
C PHE A 31 9.79 -32.44 9.29
N LEU A 32 9.03 -31.78 10.17
CA LEU A 32 9.43 -31.60 11.58
C LEU A 32 9.53 -32.93 12.33
N ARG A 33 8.70 -33.93 11.96
CA ARG A 33 8.75 -35.27 12.54
C ARG A 33 9.95 -36.07 12.03
N GLU A 34 10.32 -35.95 10.76
CA GLU A 34 11.51 -36.58 10.18
C GLU A 34 12.82 -35.99 10.72
N GLN A 35 12.83 -34.70 11.04
CA GLN A 35 13.97 -34.04 11.71
C GLN A 35 13.99 -34.25 13.23
N GLY A 36 13.10 -35.10 13.79
CA GLY A 36 13.08 -35.46 15.20
C GLY A 36 12.59 -34.36 16.15
N ILE A 37 11.98 -33.30 15.62
CA ILE A 37 11.53 -32.14 16.39
C ILE A 37 10.09 -32.37 16.85
N ASN A 38 9.94 -32.91 18.05
CA ASN A 38 8.63 -33.11 18.68
C ASN A 38 8.32 -31.98 19.68
N ALA A 39 7.19 -31.29 19.46
CA ALA A 39 6.71 -30.17 20.27
C ALA A 39 6.48 -30.55 21.74
N GLU A 40 6.13 -31.81 22.01
CA GLU A 40 5.87 -32.31 23.37
C GLU A 40 7.17 -32.44 24.17
N THR A 41 8.27 -32.85 23.53
CA THR A 41 9.61 -32.88 24.13
C THR A 41 10.20 -31.49 24.39
N ILE A 42 9.89 -30.50 23.53
CA ILE A 42 10.30 -29.12 23.73
C ILE A 42 9.56 -28.52 24.93
N ARG A 43 8.27 -28.81 25.06
CA ARG A 43 7.43 -28.36 26.18
C ARG A 43 7.88 -28.96 27.51
N SER A 44 8.18 -30.26 27.57
CA SER A 44 8.68 -30.90 28.79
C SER A 44 10.05 -30.36 29.24
N ARG A 45 10.97 -30.05 28.30
CA ARG A 45 12.27 -29.44 28.65
C ARG A 45 12.14 -27.99 29.12
N TYR A 46 11.18 -27.25 28.59
CA TYR A 46 10.84 -25.90 29.03
C TYR A 46 10.26 -25.90 30.47
N GLU A 47 9.39 -26.87 30.77
CA GLU A 47 8.81 -27.05 32.11
C GLU A 47 9.85 -27.52 33.14
N GLU A 48 10.82 -28.38 32.76
CA GLU A 48 11.95 -28.76 33.62
C GLU A 48 12.94 -27.59 33.88
N SER A 49 13.13 -26.68 32.92
CA SER A 49 13.97 -25.48 33.06
C SER A 49 13.39 -24.46 34.04
N LEU A 50 12.05 -24.31 34.06
CA LEU A 50 11.34 -23.44 35.01
C LEU A 50 11.42 -23.91 36.47
N LEU A 51 11.55 -25.22 36.69
CA LEU A 51 11.66 -25.81 38.03
C LEU A 51 13.07 -25.70 38.66
N ASN A 52 14.12 -25.56 37.84
CA ASN A 52 15.51 -25.57 38.31
C ASN A 52 16.15 -24.17 38.47
N GLY A 53 15.39 -23.08 38.27
CA GLY A 53 15.76 -21.76 38.77
C GLY A 53 17.03 -21.10 38.20
N SER A 54 17.45 -21.46 36.99
CA SER A 54 18.52 -20.77 36.25
C SER A 54 17.95 -20.15 34.97
N GLY A 55 17.37 -18.96 35.10
CA GLY A 55 17.02 -18.15 33.95
C GLY A 55 18.25 -17.38 33.48
N GLU A 56 18.98 -17.91 32.50
CA GLU A 56 19.84 -17.20 31.56
C GLU A 56 20.34 -18.19 30.49
N ASN A 57 20.40 -17.74 29.22
CA ASN A 57 20.89 -18.42 28.00
C ASN A 57 19.91 -19.32 27.21
N ILE A 58 18.91 -18.69 26.58
CA ILE A 58 18.05 -19.29 25.53
C ILE A 58 18.68 -19.13 24.13
N GLU A 59 19.52 -18.11 23.90
CA GLU A 59 20.14 -17.85 22.58
C GLU A 59 21.27 -18.84 22.23
N GLU A 60 22.08 -19.30 23.19
CA GLU A 60 23.17 -20.27 22.93
C GLU A 60 22.66 -21.66 22.51
N ILE A 61 21.48 -22.08 22.98
CA ILE A 61 20.89 -23.39 22.64
C ILE A 61 20.29 -23.36 21.22
N ALA A 62 19.81 -22.20 20.76
CA ALA A 62 19.29 -22.03 19.41
C ALA A 62 20.42 -22.07 18.37
N ASP A 63 21.58 -21.47 18.67
CA ASP A 63 22.74 -21.44 17.79
C ASP A 63 23.44 -22.82 17.65
N GLU A 64 23.46 -23.65 18.71
CA GLU A 64 23.97 -25.03 18.62
C GLU A 64 23.11 -25.92 17.70
N LEU A 65 21.78 -25.76 17.73
CA LEU A 65 20.84 -26.53 16.89
C LEU A 65 20.87 -26.13 15.41
N ILE A 66 21.15 -24.86 15.10
CA ILE A 66 21.29 -24.35 13.73
C ILE A 66 22.64 -24.79 13.12
N SER A 67 23.67 -24.92 13.96
CA SER A 67 25.00 -25.43 13.58
C SER A 67 24.96 -26.91 13.16
N GLU A 68 24.25 -27.75 13.92
CA GLU A 68 24.15 -29.20 13.61
C GLU A 68 23.30 -29.50 12.35
N ALA A 69 22.29 -28.66 12.05
CA ALA A 69 21.46 -28.81 10.86
C ALA A 69 22.21 -28.47 9.55
N ASN A 70 23.17 -27.54 9.59
CA ASN A 70 23.92 -27.09 8.41
C ASN A 70 25.08 -28.03 8.02
N ALA A 71 25.52 -28.91 8.92
CA ALA A 71 26.67 -29.79 8.68
C ALA A 71 26.34 -31.04 7.81
N ASN A 72 25.06 -31.34 7.56
CA ASN A 72 24.63 -32.62 6.95
C ASN A 72 23.93 -32.49 5.57
N GLY A 73 23.96 -31.34 4.90
CA GLY A 73 23.34 -31.15 3.58
C GLY A 73 24.33 -31.15 2.42
N ALA A 74 24.52 -32.30 1.75
CA ALA A 74 25.26 -32.41 0.49
C ALA A 74 24.34 -32.20 -0.74
N ASN A 75 24.82 -31.38 -1.70
CA ASN A 75 24.49 -31.27 -3.13
C ASN A 75 23.23 -31.96 -3.67
N ILE A 76 22.32 -31.21 -4.31
CA ILE A 76 21.61 -31.59 -5.55
C ILE A 76 21.19 -30.34 -6.35
N ASP A 77 21.41 -30.45 -7.67
CA ASP A 77 21.15 -29.51 -8.77
C ASP A 77 19.70 -29.00 -8.90
N GLN A 78 19.56 -27.75 -9.34
CA GLN A 78 18.30 -27.16 -9.78
C GLN A 78 18.11 -27.32 -11.30
N SER A 79 17.02 -27.97 -11.69
CA SER A 79 16.44 -27.90 -13.04
C SER A 79 14.93 -27.66 -12.96
N ASN A 80 14.44 -26.97 -14.00
CA ASN A 80 13.20 -26.22 -14.16
C ASN A 80 11.82 -26.87 -13.84
N ASN A 81 10.90 -25.92 -13.59
CA ASN A 81 9.47 -25.82 -13.96
C ASN A 81 8.37 -26.28 -12.98
N GLY A 82 7.51 -25.30 -12.64
CA GLY A 82 6.06 -25.45 -12.78
C GLY A 82 5.20 -25.14 -11.54
N ASN A 83 4.61 -23.94 -11.57
CA ASN A 83 3.22 -23.63 -11.24
C ASN A 83 2.73 -23.34 -9.79
N ASP A 84 1.90 -22.27 -9.77
CA ASP A 84 0.66 -22.06 -9.01
C ASP A 84 0.72 -21.58 -7.53
N ASN A 85 0.62 -20.25 -7.37
CA ASN A 85 0.05 -19.62 -6.17
C ASN A 85 -1.46 -19.38 -6.40
N PRO A 86 -2.34 -19.77 -5.46
CA PRO A 86 -3.67 -19.22 -5.36
C PRO A 86 -3.69 -17.97 -4.46
N ASP A 87 -4.28 -16.91 -5.00
CA ASP A 87 -4.75 -15.73 -4.27
C ASP A 87 -5.95 -16.12 -3.39
N ASP A 88 -5.92 -15.74 -2.10
CA ASP A 88 -7.11 -15.74 -1.24
C ASP A 88 -7.66 -14.30 -1.15
N ASP A 89 -8.66 -14.04 -1.98
CA ASP A 89 -9.61 -12.95 -1.87
C ASP A 89 -10.51 -13.17 -0.64
N ALA A 90 -10.56 -12.19 0.27
CA ALA A 90 -11.58 -12.12 1.30
C ALA A 90 -12.53 -10.97 0.96
N ASP A 91 -13.70 -11.34 0.45
CA ASP A 91 -14.87 -10.50 0.23
C ASP A 91 -15.35 -9.91 1.56
N ASP A 92 -15.55 -8.58 1.57
CA ASP A 92 -16.04 -7.78 2.69
C ASP A 92 -17.43 -7.23 2.28
N ASP A 93 -18.46 -8.05 2.42
CA ASP A 93 -19.87 -7.67 2.26
C ASP A 93 -20.56 -7.73 3.63
N ASP A 94 -20.66 -6.58 4.30
CA ASP A 94 -21.60 -6.37 5.41
C ASP A 94 -22.35 -5.04 5.18
N GLU A 95 -23.38 -5.09 4.34
CA GLU A 95 -24.47 -4.11 4.34
C GLU A 95 -25.44 -4.43 5.50
N GLU A 96 -25.44 -3.63 6.56
CA GLU A 96 -26.56 -3.62 7.51
C GLU A 96 -27.59 -2.52 7.14
N VAL A 97 -28.77 -3.02 6.77
CA VAL A 97 -30.00 -2.29 6.48
C VAL A 97 -30.53 -1.60 7.74
N LEU A 98 -30.90 -0.32 7.60
CA LEU A 98 -31.65 0.45 8.60
C LEU A 98 -33.11 -0.06 8.67
N GLU A 99 -33.50 -0.73 9.75
CA GLU A 99 -34.90 -1.06 10.01
C GLU A 99 -35.62 0.11 10.70
N GLY A 100 -36.60 0.66 10.01
CA GLY A 100 -37.68 1.48 10.58
C GLY A 100 -38.86 0.59 10.98
N ASP A 101 -39.57 1.03 12.02
CA ASP A 101 -40.73 0.40 12.63
C ASP A 101 -41.80 -0.04 11.61
N ASP A 102 -42.26 -1.31 11.69
CA ASP A 102 -43.67 -1.67 11.52
C ASP A 102 -43.95 -3.13 11.95
N GLU A 103 -45.13 -3.31 12.53
CA GLU A 103 -45.59 -4.48 13.30
C GLU A 103 -45.92 -5.73 12.47
N ALA A 104 -45.80 -6.87 13.16
CA ALA A 104 -46.60 -8.09 13.07
C ALA A 104 -46.17 -9.22 12.13
N ALA A 105 -45.92 -10.37 12.81
CA ALA A 105 -45.90 -11.75 12.33
C ALA A 105 -44.64 -12.18 11.56
N LEU A 106 -43.71 -12.85 12.27
CA LEU A 106 -42.90 -14.00 11.81
C LEU A 106 -41.98 -14.53 12.96
N GLU A 107 -42.57 -15.01 14.07
CA GLU A 107 -41.84 -15.44 15.29
C GLU A 107 -41.10 -16.80 15.22
N ASN A 108 -40.97 -17.47 14.06
CA ASN A 108 -40.52 -18.88 14.04
C ASN A 108 -39.20 -19.20 13.32
N GLU A 109 -38.54 -18.25 12.63
CA GLU A 109 -37.26 -18.53 11.95
C GLU A 109 -36.03 -18.19 12.81
N ASP A 110 -36.09 -17.15 13.63
CA ASP A 110 -35.00 -16.74 14.54
C ASP A 110 -34.66 -17.76 15.63
N ALA A 111 -35.66 -18.51 16.10
CA ALA A 111 -35.48 -19.55 17.11
C ALA A 111 -34.74 -20.78 16.56
N VAL A 112 -34.85 -21.04 15.26
CA VAL A 112 -34.19 -22.15 14.57
C VAL A 112 -32.73 -21.79 14.27
N ILE A 113 -32.48 -20.57 13.79
CA ILE A 113 -31.13 -20.05 13.51
C ILE A 113 -30.32 -19.95 14.81
N LYS A 114 -30.92 -19.50 15.93
CA LYS A 114 -30.26 -19.50 17.26
C LYS A 114 -29.91 -20.91 17.76
N LYS A 115 -30.73 -21.92 17.48
CA LYS A 115 -30.43 -23.32 17.83
C LYS A 115 -29.32 -23.93 16.97
N ILE A 116 -29.22 -23.56 15.69
CA ILE A 116 -28.16 -24.00 14.78
C ILE A 116 -26.82 -23.36 15.18
N LYS A 117 -26.79 -22.04 15.46
CA LYS A 117 -25.60 -21.34 15.95
C LYS A 117 -25.11 -21.90 17.29
N ARG A 118 -26.00 -22.18 18.25
CA ARG A 118 -25.63 -22.82 19.53
C ARG A 118 -25.03 -24.22 19.37
N ARG A 119 -25.54 -25.04 18.44
CA ARG A 119 -24.99 -26.38 18.13
C ARG A 119 -23.62 -26.33 17.46
N ALA A 120 -23.34 -25.29 16.67
CA ALA A 120 -22.02 -25.08 16.05
C ALA A 120 -20.96 -24.65 17.09
N ILE A 121 -21.34 -23.78 18.03
CA ILE A 121 -20.46 -23.32 19.13
C ILE A 121 -20.12 -24.46 20.09
N LEU A 122 -21.10 -25.31 20.44
CA LEU A 122 -20.88 -26.50 21.28
C LEU A 122 -19.99 -27.56 20.63
N LYS A 123 -19.97 -27.65 19.29
CA LYS A 123 -19.04 -28.52 18.54
C LYS A 123 -17.62 -27.96 18.51
N ARG A 124 -17.44 -26.64 18.41
CA ARG A 124 -16.13 -25.97 18.47
C ARG A 124 -15.49 -26.05 19.86
N LYS A 125 -16.27 -25.96 20.95
CA LYS A 125 -15.75 -26.16 22.32
C LYS A 125 -15.29 -27.59 22.64
N LYS A 126 -15.71 -28.60 21.86
CA LYS A 126 -15.36 -30.01 22.12
C LYS A 126 -14.06 -30.46 21.43
N ASN A 127 -13.60 -29.71 20.43
CA ASN A 127 -12.31 -29.92 19.77
C ASN A 127 -11.46 -28.68 20.03
N GLY A 128 -10.66 -28.72 21.10
CA GLY A 128 -9.81 -27.59 21.51
C GLY A 128 -8.88 -27.14 20.39
N ALA A 129 -9.23 -26.03 19.75
CA ALA A 129 -8.39 -25.27 18.85
C ALA A 129 -8.43 -23.81 19.32
N ASN A 130 -7.33 -23.36 19.91
CA ASN A 130 -7.06 -21.95 20.11
C ASN A 130 -6.83 -21.32 18.74
N ASN A 131 -7.67 -20.37 18.36
CA ASN A 131 -7.30 -19.23 17.54
C ASN A 131 -8.01 -18.03 18.16
N GLY A 132 -7.22 -17.04 18.59
CA GLY A 132 -7.74 -15.76 19.02
C GLY A 132 -8.18 -14.98 17.79
N ASP A 133 -9.43 -14.53 17.81
CA ASP A 133 -9.89 -13.24 17.31
C ASP A 133 -11.31 -13.01 17.84
N ASP A 134 -11.47 -11.86 18.48
CA ASP A 134 -12.64 -11.22 19.07
C ASP A 134 -14.01 -11.90 18.83
N ALA A 135 -14.36 -12.85 19.71
CA ALA A 135 -15.75 -13.16 20.00
C ALA A 135 -16.12 -12.41 21.28
N ASP A 136 -17.07 -11.48 21.19
CA ASP A 136 -17.64 -10.79 22.34
C ASP A 136 -17.95 -11.80 23.45
N ASP A 137 -17.21 -11.69 24.56
CA ASP A 137 -17.52 -12.34 25.82
C ASP A 137 -18.87 -11.78 26.31
N ILE A 138 -19.95 -12.42 25.86
CA ILE A 138 -21.15 -12.49 26.66
C ILE A 138 -20.74 -13.38 27.84
N ASP A 139 -20.30 -12.73 28.92
CA ASP A 139 -20.29 -13.28 30.27
C ASP A 139 -21.72 -13.74 30.60
N ASP A 140 -22.11 -14.91 30.11
CA ASP A 140 -23.15 -15.74 30.74
C ASP A 140 -22.47 -16.44 31.94
N ASP A 141 -22.06 -15.61 32.90
CA ASP A 141 -21.81 -16.02 34.27
C ASP A 141 -23.17 -16.45 34.83
N GLU A 142 -23.46 -17.74 34.74
CA GLU A 142 -24.55 -18.38 35.48
C GLU A 142 -24.22 -18.25 36.97
N LYS A 143 -24.55 -17.10 37.56
CA LYS A 143 -24.35 -16.79 38.97
C LYS A 143 -25.19 -17.73 39.82
N LEU A 144 -24.59 -18.85 40.21
CA LEU A 144 -25.01 -19.61 41.37
C LEU A 144 -24.92 -18.68 42.58
N LEU A 145 -26.07 -18.23 43.08
CA LEU A 145 -26.16 -17.64 44.41
C LEU A 145 -25.74 -18.72 45.41
N ASP A 146 -24.78 -18.43 46.28
CA ASP A 146 -24.52 -19.30 47.43
C ASP A 146 -25.82 -19.46 48.22
N GLU A 147 -26.31 -20.69 48.35
CA GLU A 147 -27.61 -21.04 48.95
C GLU A 147 -27.76 -20.61 50.43
N ASN A 148 -26.73 -19.99 51.02
CA ASN A 148 -26.68 -19.58 52.43
C ASN A 148 -26.79 -18.06 52.69
N GLU A 149 -26.92 -17.19 51.68
CA GLU A 149 -27.07 -15.72 51.89
C GLU A 149 -28.50 -15.17 51.74
N SER A 150 -29.49 -16.05 51.49
CA SER A 150 -30.86 -15.63 51.14
C SER A 150 -31.82 -15.44 52.34
N GLU A 151 -31.40 -15.77 53.56
CA GLU A 151 -32.26 -15.69 54.75
C GLU A 151 -31.87 -14.48 55.63
N GLY A 152 -32.17 -13.27 55.16
CA GLY A 152 -31.97 -12.04 55.92
C GLY A 152 -32.41 -10.77 55.20
N LYS A 153 -32.61 -9.68 55.95
CA LYS A 153 -32.83 -8.33 55.39
C LYS A 153 -31.53 -7.86 54.71
N ASN A 154 -31.49 -7.83 53.38
CA ASN A 154 -30.33 -7.33 52.63
C ASN A 154 -30.52 -5.83 52.30
N TYR A 155 -29.45 -5.05 52.37
CA TYR A 155 -29.48 -3.61 52.07
C TYR A 155 -28.63 -3.30 50.84
N CYS A 156 -29.13 -2.42 49.97
CA CYS A 156 -28.44 -2.02 48.75
C CYS A 156 -27.14 -1.29 49.07
N PHE A 157 -26.04 -1.71 48.46
CA PHE A 157 -24.73 -1.09 48.67
C PHE A 157 -24.64 0.39 48.23
N GLU A 158 -25.52 0.87 47.35
CA GLU A 158 -25.53 2.27 46.88
C GLU A 158 -26.57 3.16 47.57
N CYS A 159 -27.75 2.64 47.90
CA CYS A 159 -28.87 3.45 48.38
C CYS A 159 -29.42 3.03 49.74
N ASP A 160 -28.81 2.02 50.39
CA ASP A 160 -29.16 1.49 51.71
C ASP A 160 -30.64 1.03 51.85
N ASN A 161 -31.36 0.87 50.75
CA ASN A 161 -32.73 0.35 50.76
C ASN A 161 -32.73 -1.17 50.96
N GLU A 162 -33.68 -1.65 51.75
CA GLU A 162 -33.92 -3.09 51.96
C GLU A 162 -34.42 -3.74 50.66
N PHE A 163 -33.79 -4.84 50.25
CA PHE A 163 -34.19 -5.63 49.08
C PHE A 163 -33.84 -7.10 49.29
N THR A 164 -34.43 -8.00 48.51
CA THR A 164 -34.02 -9.41 48.47
C THR A 164 -33.05 -9.62 47.32
N ILE A 165 -31.88 -10.19 47.63
CA ILE A 165 -30.89 -10.59 46.62
C ILE A 165 -31.53 -11.66 45.73
N ASN A 166 -31.44 -11.46 44.43
CA ASN A 166 -31.88 -12.40 43.42
C ASN A 166 -30.79 -12.58 42.35
N VAL A 167 -31.00 -13.48 41.40
CA VAL A 167 -30.04 -13.80 40.33
C VAL A 167 -29.65 -12.55 39.50
N TYR A 168 -30.52 -11.54 39.48
CA TYR A 168 -30.31 -10.29 38.76
C TYR A 168 -29.60 -9.20 39.60
N SER A 169 -29.32 -9.45 40.87
CA SER A 169 -28.68 -8.48 41.76
C SER A 169 -27.19 -8.41 41.46
N LYS A 170 -26.72 -7.23 41.03
CA LYS A 170 -25.32 -7.07 40.64
C LYS A 170 -24.45 -6.88 41.88
N LYS A 171 -23.39 -7.70 41.97
CA LYS A 171 -22.31 -7.57 42.95
C LYS A 171 -21.39 -6.42 42.53
N MET A 172 -21.04 -5.55 43.46
CA MET A 172 -20.16 -4.40 43.24
C MET A 172 -19.09 -4.36 44.33
N GLU A 173 -17.86 -4.02 43.93
CA GLU A 173 -16.75 -3.81 44.84
C GLU A 173 -16.31 -2.35 44.79
N LYS A 174 -16.26 -1.68 45.94
CA LYS A 174 -15.78 -0.30 46.04
C LYS A 174 -15.09 -0.10 47.39
N PHE A 175 -13.90 0.51 47.38
CA PHE A 175 -13.10 0.74 48.59
C PHE A 175 -12.80 -0.54 49.41
N GLY A 176 -12.58 -1.68 48.74
CA GLY A 176 -12.28 -2.96 49.38
C GLY A 176 -13.45 -3.60 50.14
N ARG A 177 -14.68 -3.13 49.92
CA ARG A 177 -15.91 -3.77 50.41
C ARG A 177 -16.72 -4.28 49.23
N ILE A 178 -17.27 -5.48 49.40
CA ILE A 178 -18.09 -6.19 48.43
C ILE A 178 -19.54 -6.14 48.91
N GLY A 179 -20.47 -5.74 48.03
CA GLY A 179 -21.90 -5.70 48.33
C GLY A 179 -22.78 -5.88 47.10
N TYR A 180 -24.08 -6.04 47.30
CA TYR A 180 -25.07 -6.21 46.22
C TYR A 180 -25.90 -4.95 46.01
N LEU A 181 -26.26 -4.69 44.76
CA LEU A 181 -27.14 -3.59 44.37
C LEU A 181 -28.59 -4.08 44.27
N CYS A 182 -29.53 -3.27 44.74
CA CYS A 182 -30.95 -3.51 44.50
C CYS A 182 -31.29 -3.42 43.00
N PRO A 183 -32.48 -3.87 42.54
CA PRO A 183 -32.83 -3.87 41.13
C PRO A 183 -32.71 -2.50 40.44
N THR A 184 -33.06 -1.40 41.14
CA THR A 184 -32.96 -0.05 40.59
C THR A 184 -31.50 0.39 40.42
N CYS A 185 -30.65 0.18 41.43
CA CYS A 185 -29.22 0.51 41.35
C CYS A 185 -28.47 -0.41 40.38
N THR A 186 -28.84 -1.69 40.30
CA THR A 186 -28.30 -2.62 39.29
C THR A 186 -28.59 -2.12 37.88
N ASN A 187 -29.83 -1.69 37.60
CA ASN A 187 -30.18 -1.13 36.29
C ASN A 187 -29.39 0.16 35.99
N ILE A 188 -29.21 1.05 36.96
CA ILE A 188 -28.39 2.26 36.80
C ILE A 188 -26.93 1.91 36.48
N GLN A 189 -26.36 0.95 37.20
CA GLN A 189 -24.97 0.52 36.99
C GLN A 189 -24.78 -0.19 35.65
N LEU A 190 -25.72 -1.06 35.25
CA LEU A 190 -25.72 -1.68 33.92
C LEU A 190 -25.83 -0.64 32.81
N GLN A 191 -26.63 0.41 32.98
CA GLN A 191 -26.72 1.52 32.03
C GLN A 191 -25.40 2.32 31.94
N ARG A 192 -24.74 2.58 33.08
CA ARG A 192 -23.41 3.23 33.10
C ARG A 192 -22.36 2.41 32.35
N GLU A 193 -22.33 1.10 32.56
CA GLU A 193 -21.40 0.22 31.87
C GLU A 193 -21.71 0.10 30.37
N LYS A 194 -22.98 0.00 29.97
CA LYS A 194 -23.39 0.06 28.56
C LYS A 194 -22.94 1.37 27.91
N ASN A 195 -23.12 2.50 28.59
CA ASN A 195 -22.66 3.80 28.10
C ASN A 195 -21.12 3.89 28.04
N ALA A 196 -20.39 3.31 29.01
CA ALA A 196 -18.93 3.25 28.99
C ALA A 196 -18.42 2.41 27.82
N LYS A 197 -18.98 1.21 27.60
CA LYS A 197 -18.67 0.34 26.46
C LYS A 197 -18.98 1.04 25.13
N ARG A 198 -20.12 1.72 25.04
CA ARG A 198 -20.49 2.52 23.85
C ARG A 198 -19.50 3.66 23.58
N ASN A 199 -19.12 4.41 24.62
CA ASN A 199 -18.14 5.49 24.49
C ASN A 199 -16.76 4.98 24.07
N GLU A 200 -16.34 3.82 24.60
CA GLU A 200 -15.09 3.17 24.23
C GLU A 200 -15.10 2.69 22.77
N TYR A 201 -16.20 2.07 22.34
CA TYR A 201 -16.43 1.66 20.95
C TYR A 201 -16.41 2.87 20.00
N GLU A 202 -17.14 3.95 20.32
CA GLU A 202 -17.15 5.19 19.54
C GLU A 202 -15.76 5.84 19.49
N ALA A 203 -15.00 5.81 20.59
CA ALA A 203 -13.61 6.27 20.64
C ALA A 203 -12.67 5.40 19.79
N ARG A 204 -12.87 4.08 19.76
CA ARG A 204 -12.10 3.15 18.89
C ARG A 204 -12.44 3.40 17.42
N LYS A 205 -13.72 3.54 17.06
CA LYS A 205 -14.17 3.87 15.70
C LYS A 205 -13.58 5.21 15.23
N ARG A 206 -13.58 6.22 16.09
CA ARG A 206 -12.97 7.53 15.80
C ARG A 206 -11.45 7.44 15.61
N ARG A 207 -10.75 6.65 16.44
CA ARG A 207 -9.31 6.39 16.27
C ARG A 207 -9.01 5.73 14.92
N LYS A 208 -9.78 4.69 14.53
CA LYS A 208 -9.66 4.03 13.22
C LYS A 208 -9.85 5.00 12.04
N LEU A 209 -10.84 5.89 12.13
CA LEU A 209 -11.09 6.93 11.12
C LEU A 209 -9.96 7.96 11.03
N ILE A 210 -9.37 8.34 12.17
CA ILE A 210 -8.21 9.25 12.19
C ILE A 210 -6.98 8.59 11.58
N ALA A 211 -6.70 7.34 11.93
CA ALA A 211 -5.58 6.58 11.38
C ALA A 211 -5.69 6.39 9.86
N THR A 212 -6.87 6.00 9.36
CA THR A 212 -7.13 5.88 7.91
C THR A 212 -6.98 7.21 7.17
N ALA A 213 -7.55 8.30 7.70
CA ALA A 213 -7.38 9.63 7.10
C ALA A 213 -5.91 10.09 7.09
N LEU A 214 -5.14 9.76 8.13
CA LEU A 214 -3.70 10.05 8.20
C LEU A 214 -2.92 9.24 7.15
N LEU A 215 -3.21 7.95 6.99
CA LEU A 215 -2.59 7.08 5.98
C LEU A 215 -2.81 7.64 4.56
N ASP A 216 -4.01 8.13 4.28
CA ASP A 216 -4.36 8.74 2.99
C ASP A 216 -3.79 10.16 2.78
N LYS A 217 -2.98 10.66 3.73
CA LYS A 217 -2.46 12.04 3.76
C LYS A 217 -3.58 13.10 3.76
N GLN A 218 -4.77 12.73 4.18
CA GLN A 218 -5.95 13.59 4.23
C GLN A 218 -6.12 14.21 5.62
N SER A 219 -6.94 15.26 5.71
CA SER A 219 -7.37 15.83 6.99
C SER A 219 -8.82 15.46 7.23
N LEU A 220 -9.16 15.06 8.46
CA LEU A 220 -10.54 15.00 8.93
C LEU A 220 -11.09 16.43 9.06
N SER A 221 -11.36 17.06 7.93
CA SER A 221 -12.19 18.25 7.86
C SER A 221 -13.64 17.81 7.67
N PHE A 222 -14.59 18.61 8.13
CA PHE A 222 -15.98 18.39 7.73
C PHE A 222 -16.04 18.46 6.21
N PRO A 223 -16.46 17.38 5.52
CA PRO A 223 -16.56 17.40 4.08
C PRO A 223 -17.47 18.55 3.69
N THR A 224 -17.08 19.29 2.64
CA THR A 224 -17.92 20.38 2.17
C THR A 224 -19.26 19.81 1.72
N LEU A 225 -20.31 20.64 1.67
CA LEU A 225 -21.59 20.21 1.10
C LEU A 225 -21.39 19.61 -0.30
N GLN A 226 -20.48 20.20 -1.07
CA GLN A 226 -20.06 19.69 -2.37
C GLN A 226 -19.46 18.28 -2.29
N ASP A 227 -18.51 18.02 -1.37
CA ASP A 227 -17.91 16.70 -1.20
C ASP A 227 -18.96 15.66 -0.76
N LYS A 228 -19.92 16.06 0.09
CA LYS A 228 -21.05 15.21 0.47
C LYS A 228 -21.97 14.89 -0.70
N CYS A 229 -22.30 15.88 -1.53
CA CYS A 229 -23.07 15.65 -2.76
C CYS A 229 -22.32 14.71 -3.70
N ILE A 230 -21.01 14.93 -3.92
CA ILE A 230 -20.17 14.05 -4.72
C ILE A 230 -20.17 12.62 -4.15
N GLN A 231 -20.05 12.47 -2.83
CA GLN A 231 -20.09 11.16 -2.18
C GLN A 231 -21.43 10.45 -2.40
N ILE A 232 -22.56 11.17 -2.28
CA ILE A 232 -23.90 10.62 -2.53
C ILE A 232 -24.03 10.20 -4.01
N ILE A 233 -23.59 11.05 -4.94
CA ILE A 233 -23.59 10.74 -6.38
C ILE A 233 -22.74 9.50 -6.65
N SER A 234 -21.53 9.42 -6.09
CA SER A 234 -20.65 8.27 -6.28
C SER A 234 -21.21 6.97 -5.70
N ASN A 235 -21.93 7.04 -4.57
CA ASN A 235 -22.55 5.87 -3.94
C ASN A 235 -23.80 5.37 -4.70
N ASN A 236 -24.46 6.25 -5.44
CA ASN A 236 -25.67 5.91 -6.22
C ASN A 236 -25.40 6.05 -7.72
N ILE A 237 -24.13 5.86 -8.14
CA ILE A 237 -23.71 6.19 -9.50
C ILE A 237 -24.43 5.37 -10.57
N ASP A 238 -24.84 4.16 -10.23
CA ASP A 238 -25.55 3.24 -11.13
C ASP A 238 -26.97 3.74 -11.46
N ASP A 239 -27.57 4.58 -10.60
CA ASP A 239 -28.86 5.22 -10.83
C ASP A 239 -28.74 6.59 -11.51
N VAL A 240 -27.51 7.05 -11.78
CA VAL A 240 -27.26 8.35 -12.41
C VAL A 240 -27.23 8.18 -13.93
N GLU A 241 -28.29 8.61 -14.61
CA GLU A 241 -28.33 8.63 -16.08
C GLU A 241 -27.48 9.76 -16.67
N LEU A 242 -27.46 10.92 -16.02
CA LEU A 242 -26.74 12.10 -16.49
C LEU A 242 -26.35 12.99 -15.30
N LEU A 243 -25.10 13.42 -15.27
CA LEU A 243 -24.59 14.33 -14.24
C LEU A 243 -25.10 15.77 -14.41
N GLY A 244 -25.56 16.15 -15.61
CA GLY A 244 -25.97 17.51 -15.92
C GLY A 244 -24.78 18.46 -16.06
N ASP A 245 -25.01 19.76 -15.83
CA ASP A 245 -23.97 20.80 -15.93
C ASP A 245 -23.03 20.79 -14.72
N ILE A 246 -22.16 19.77 -14.64
CA ILE A 246 -21.10 19.70 -13.64
C ILE A 246 -19.81 20.28 -14.22
N GLY A 247 -19.21 21.23 -13.50
CA GLY A 247 -17.91 21.78 -13.87
C GLY A 247 -16.81 20.72 -13.96
N ILE A 248 -15.90 20.87 -14.93
CA ILE A 248 -14.82 19.90 -15.25
C ILE A 248 -14.01 19.48 -14.02
N ILE A 249 -13.74 20.41 -13.10
CA ILE A 249 -12.99 20.13 -11.86
C ILE A 249 -13.71 19.07 -11.02
N ASN A 250 -15.04 19.15 -10.91
CA ASN A 250 -15.84 18.23 -10.13
C ASN A 250 -16.03 16.90 -10.86
N LEU A 251 -16.15 16.93 -12.18
CA LEU A 251 -16.20 15.74 -13.02
C LEU A 251 -14.91 14.91 -12.84
N LYS A 252 -13.73 15.55 -12.90
CA LYS A 252 -12.45 14.89 -12.59
C LYS A 252 -12.40 14.34 -11.16
N LYS A 253 -12.96 15.05 -10.17
CA LYS A 253 -13.04 14.55 -8.77
C LYS A 253 -13.94 13.31 -8.64
N ILE A 254 -15.13 13.34 -9.23
CA ILE A 254 -16.07 12.20 -9.24
C ILE A 254 -15.39 11.00 -9.88
N CYS A 255 -14.79 11.17 -11.07
CA CYS A 255 -14.07 10.09 -11.75
C CYS A 255 -12.96 9.50 -10.88
N ARG A 256 -12.16 10.32 -10.19
CA ARG A 256 -11.12 9.83 -9.27
C ARG A 256 -11.70 9.05 -8.09
N ILE A 257 -12.83 9.48 -7.54
CA ILE A 257 -13.50 8.76 -6.45
C ILE A 257 -14.03 7.42 -6.95
N LEU A 258 -14.67 7.37 -8.12
CA LEU A 258 -15.13 6.13 -8.71
C LEU A 258 -13.98 5.16 -9.00
N SER A 259 -12.84 5.65 -9.51
CA SER A 259 -11.66 4.81 -9.70
C SER A 259 -11.10 4.29 -8.38
N LYS A 260 -11.04 5.12 -7.32
CA LYS A 260 -10.63 4.66 -5.98
C LYS A 260 -11.56 3.57 -5.41
N ASN A 261 -12.86 3.72 -5.66
CA ASN A 261 -13.87 2.75 -5.24
C ASN A 261 -14.05 1.60 -6.25
N ARG A 262 -13.17 1.48 -7.26
CA ARG A 262 -13.23 0.44 -8.31
C ARG A 262 -14.61 0.33 -8.99
N SER A 263 -15.30 1.46 -9.11
CA SER A 263 -16.67 1.59 -9.62
C SER A 263 -16.74 2.19 -11.04
N LEU A 264 -15.59 2.58 -11.62
CA LEU A 264 -15.52 3.00 -13.02
C LEU A 264 -15.59 1.78 -13.95
N ASN A 265 -16.64 1.68 -14.75
CA ASN A 265 -17.00 0.54 -15.60
C ASN A 265 -17.61 1.01 -16.94
N ASN A 266 -18.03 0.07 -17.78
CA ASN A 266 -18.64 0.34 -19.10
C ASN A 266 -19.82 1.33 -19.07
N GLU A 267 -20.66 1.29 -18.03
CA GLU A 267 -21.83 2.17 -17.93
C GLU A 267 -21.45 3.53 -17.35
N THR A 268 -20.75 3.54 -16.22
CA THR A 268 -20.38 4.79 -15.53
C THR A 268 -19.38 5.63 -16.33
N MET A 269 -18.55 5.03 -17.20
CA MET A 269 -17.63 5.80 -18.04
C MET A 269 -18.36 6.75 -18.99
N LYS A 270 -19.58 6.40 -19.43
CA LYS A 270 -20.40 7.19 -20.38
C LYS A 270 -20.74 8.56 -19.80
N LEU A 271 -20.83 8.68 -18.47
CA LEU A 271 -21.08 9.93 -17.75
C LEU A 271 -19.96 10.97 -17.93
N PHE A 272 -18.77 10.51 -18.32
CA PHE A 272 -17.59 11.36 -18.49
C PHE A 272 -17.27 11.65 -19.97
N LEU A 273 -18.08 11.14 -20.89
CA LEU A 273 -17.90 11.34 -22.32
C LEU A 273 -18.70 12.55 -22.79
N ASP A 274 -18.01 13.67 -23.05
CA ASP A 274 -18.60 14.88 -23.62
C ASP A 274 -17.75 15.39 -24.79
N LYS A 275 -18.43 15.71 -25.90
CA LYS A 275 -17.85 16.27 -27.13
C LYS A 275 -17.08 17.58 -26.93
N ASN A 276 -17.37 18.32 -25.85
CA ASN A 276 -16.72 19.58 -25.54
C ASN A 276 -15.38 19.40 -24.79
N LEU A 277 -15.06 18.18 -24.36
CA LEU A 277 -13.82 17.91 -23.66
C LEU A 277 -12.64 17.83 -24.62
N ASN A 278 -11.49 18.34 -24.17
CA ASN A 278 -10.19 18.20 -24.82
C ASN A 278 -9.26 17.26 -24.04
N GLU A 279 -9.58 16.98 -22.77
CA GLU A 279 -8.80 16.11 -21.90
C GLU A 279 -9.68 15.06 -21.24
N LEU A 280 -9.22 13.81 -21.23
CA LEU A 280 -9.87 12.71 -20.53
C LEU A 280 -8.84 11.96 -19.69
N GLU A 281 -9.18 11.71 -18.43
CA GLU A 281 -8.32 11.00 -17.48
C GLU A 281 -9.12 9.94 -16.74
N PHE A 282 -8.84 8.66 -17.02
CA PHE A 282 -9.36 7.52 -16.27
C PHE A 282 -8.24 6.85 -15.48
N TRP A 283 -8.48 6.69 -14.17
CA TRP A 283 -7.45 6.29 -13.20
C TRP A 283 -7.46 4.79 -12.90
N ASP A 284 -8.59 4.11 -13.08
CA ASP A 284 -8.73 2.66 -13.03
C ASP A 284 -9.69 2.22 -14.15
N CYS A 285 -9.13 1.73 -15.25
CA CYS A 285 -9.88 1.24 -16.42
C CYS A 285 -10.06 -0.29 -16.40
N SER A 286 -9.79 -0.96 -15.27
CA SER A 286 -9.74 -2.43 -15.22
C SER A 286 -11.08 -3.09 -15.56
N LYS A 287 -12.19 -2.40 -15.28
CA LYS A 287 -13.57 -2.86 -15.54
C LYS A 287 -14.19 -2.25 -16.81
N ILE A 288 -13.39 -1.65 -17.68
CA ILE A 288 -13.84 -1.11 -18.97
C ILE A 288 -13.40 -2.05 -20.08
N ASP A 289 -14.32 -2.52 -20.90
CA ASP A 289 -14.03 -3.39 -22.04
C ASP A 289 -13.59 -2.65 -23.31
N SER A 290 -13.12 -3.43 -24.29
CA SER A 290 -12.61 -2.91 -25.56
C SER A 290 -13.68 -2.14 -26.36
N ASP A 291 -14.94 -2.60 -26.35
CA ASP A 291 -16.02 -1.92 -27.08
C ASP A 291 -16.35 -0.56 -26.47
N SER A 292 -16.36 -0.48 -25.14
CA SER A 292 -16.62 0.76 -24.41
C SER A 292 -15.46 1.74 -24.54
N LEU A 293 -14.21 1.27 -24.62
CA LEU A 293 -13.06 2.10 -24.94
C LEU A 293 -13.18 2.77 -26.33
N ASN A 294 -13.74 2.09 -27.33
CA ASN A 294 -14.01 2.69 -28.64
C ASN A 294 -15.01 3.85 -28.58
N LEU A 295 -15.82 3.98 -27.53
CA LEU A 295 -16.70 5.13 -27.37
C LEU A 295 -15.93 6.43 -27.15
N ILE A 296 -14.73 6.40 -26.57
CA ILE A 296 -13.94 7.60 -26.26
C ILE A 296 -13.70 8.47 -27.51
N PRO A 297 -13.07 7.97 -28.59
CA PRO A 297 -12.90 8.75 -29.83
C PRO A 297 -14.21 9.06 -30.56
N ILE A 298 -15.29 8.32 -30.32
CA ILE A 298 -16.61 8.57 -30.93
C ILE A 298 -17.26 9.80 -30.31
N TYR A 299 -17.26 9.89 -28.97
CA TYR A 299 -17.88 10.99 -28.25
C TYR A 299 -16.96 12.20 -28.11
N ILE A 300 -15.63 12.01 -28.09
CA ILE A 300 -14.65 13.08 -27.89
C ILE A 300 -13.63 13.14 -29.06
N PRO A 301 -14.06 13.56 -30.27
CA PRO A 301 -13.19 13.52 -31.45
C PRO A 301 -12.04 14.54 -31.42
N ASN A 302 -12.18 15.63 -30.66
CA ASN A 302 -11.18 16.72 -30.57
C ASN A 302 -10.21 16.57 -29.39
N LEU A 303 -10.09 15.35 -28.84
CA LEU A 303 -9.26 15.07 -27.67
C LEU A 303 -7.78 15.37 -27.96
N SER A 304 -7.15 16.16 -27.08
CA SER A 304 -5.72 16.46 -27.11
C SER A 304 -4.93 15.70 -26.06
N LYS A 305 -5.57 15.33 -24.94
CA LYS A 305 -4.93 14.60 -23.83
C LYS A 305 -5.74 13.37 -23.44
N LEU A 306 -5.13 12.20 -23.51
CA LEU A 306 -5.72 10.94 -23.06
C LEU A 306 -4.84 10.28 -21.99
N VAL A 307 -5.42 10.00 -20.81
CA VAL A 307 -4.80 9.20 -19.75
C VAL A 307 -5.68 8.00 -19.46
N LEU A 308 -5.17 6.79 -19.68
CA LEU A 308 -5.82 5.54 -19.30
C LEU A 308 -4.88 4.75 -18.40
N ASN A 309 -5.20 4.70 -17.11
CA ASN A 309 -4.49 3.88 -16.15
C ASN A 309 -5.20 2.54 -15.91
N MET A 310 -4.41 1.51 -15.62
CA MET A 310 -4.90 0.12 -15.46
C MET A 310 -5.76 -0.31 -16.66
N CYS A 311 -5.31 0.05 -17.87
CA CYS A 311 -6.05 -0.17 -19.12
C CYS A 311 -5.77 -1.56 -19.72
N GLY A 312 -5.96 -2.60 -18.90
CA GLY A 312 -5.63 -3.97 -19.27
C GLY A 312 -6.44 -4.54 -20.42
N GLN A 313 -7.66 -4.03 -20.63
CA GLN A 313 -8.54 -4.47 -21.71
C GLN A 313 -8.39 -3.64 -23.01
N LEU A 314 -7.43 -2.69 -23.05
CA LEU A 314 -7.14 -1.93 -24.27
C LEU A 314 -6.48 -2.83 -25.30
N HIS A 315 -7.19 -3.11 -26.40
CA HIS A 315 -6.76 -4.07 -27.41
C HIS A 315 -6.20 -3.38 -28.67
N ASN A 316 -5.71 -4.20 -29.60
CA ASN A 316 -5.06 -3.78 -30.85
C ASN A 316 -5.99 -2.90 -31.69
N ASP A 317 -7.23 -3.32 -31.86
CA ASP A 317 -8.23 -2.62 -32.67
C ASP A 317 -8.54 -1.23 -32.10
N ASN A 318 -8.52 -1.08 -30.76
CA ASN A 318 -8.72 0.21 -30.12
C ASN A 318 -7.61 1.19 -30.49
N LEU A 319 -6.34 0.77 -30.37
CA LEU A 319 -5.21 1.64 -30.64
C LEU A 319 -5.18 2.11 -32.11
N VAL A 320 -5.45 1.19 -33.04
CA VAL A 320 -5.57 1.50 -34.47
C VAL A 320 -6.78 2.40 -34.76
N PHE A 321 -7.87 2.21 -34.02
CA PHE A 321 -9.02 3.10 -34.14
C PHE A 321 -8.71 4.50 -33.62
N TYR A 322 -7.95 4.61 -32.54
CA TYR A 322 -7.54 5.87 -31.93
C TYR A 322 -6.65 6.68 -32.87
N SER A 323 -5.66 6.06 -33.53
CA SER A 323 -4.80 6.75 -34.50
C SER A 323 -5.58 7.34 -35.68
N LYS A 324 -6.65 6.67 -36.11
CA LYS A 324 -7.52 7.11 -37.21
C LYS A 324 -8.48 8.23 -36.81
N LYS A 325 -8.95 8.23 -35.56
CA LYS A 325 -9.99 9.16 -35.09
C LYS A 325 -9.45 10.43 -34.45
N PHE A 326 -8.38 10.34 -33.66
CA PHE A 326 -7.83 11.52 -33.01
C PHE A 326 -6.96 12.32 -33.98
N GLN A 327 -7.37 13.55 -34.25
CA GLN A 327 -6.65 14.46 -35.15
C GLN A 327 -5.70 15.41 -34.41
N ASN A 328 -5.89 15.58 -33.11
CA ASN A 328 -5.19 16.59 -32.29
C ASN A 328 -4.54 15.99 -31.04
N LEU A 329 -4.35 14.67 -30.97
CA LEU A 329 -3.79 14.02 -29.78
C LEU A 329 -2.33 14.41 -29.62
N THR A 330 -2.03 15.18 -28.58
CA THR A 330 -0.67 15.64 -28.25
C THR A 330 -0.09 14.90 -27.06
N TYR A 331 -0.93 14.35 -26.18
CA TYR A 331 -0.52 13.69 -24.96
C TYR A 331 -1.24 12.35 -24.82
N LEU A 332 -0.47 11.27 -24.69
CA LEU A 332 -0.98 9.93 -24.45
C LEU A 332 -0.24 9.27 -23.28
N LYS A 333 -0.98 8.92 -22.23
CA LYS A 333 -0.47 8.13 -21.11
C LYS A 333 -1.26 6.84 -20.96
N LEU A 334 -0.56 5.72 -21.03
CA LEU A 334 -1.12 4.38 -20.91
C LEU A 334 -0.36 3.60 -19.83
N ASN A 335 -1.09 3.03 -18.87
CA ASN A 335 -0.51 2.18 -17.84
C ASN A 335 -1.21 0.83 -17.82
N GLY A 336 -0.42 -0.23 -18.03
CA GLY A 336 -0.92 -1.60 -18.16
C GLY A 336 -1.54 -1.98 -19.52
N PRO A 337 -1.16 -1.42 -20.69
CA PRO A 337 -1.72 -1.88 -21.98
C PRO A 337 -1.05 -3.20 -22.44
N PHE A 338 -1.33 -4.31 -21.74
CA PHE A 338 -0.65 -5.59 -21.97
C PHE A 338 -1.16 -6.40 -23.17
N LEU A 339 -2.27 -6.00 -23.81
CA LEU A 339 -2.85 -6.67 -24.97
C LEU A 339 -2.43 -6.08 -26.31
N ILE A 340 -1.69 -4.96 -26.30
CA ILE A 340 -1.25 -4.29 -27.52
C ILE A 340 0.02 -4.94 -28.04
N ASN A 341 -0.01 -5.41 -29.29
CA ASN A 341 1.14 -6.02 -29.93
C ASN A 341 2.05 -4.96 -30.57
N GLU A 342 3.31 -5.33 -30.75
CA GLU A 342 4.34 -4.53 -31.40
C GLU A 342 3.91 -3.91 -32.75
N SER A 343 3.35 -4.72 -33.66
CA SER A 343 2.95 -4.23 -34.99
C SER A 343 1.89 -3.12 -34.92
N MET A 344 1.09 -3.09 -33.86
CA MET A 344 0.05 -2.08 -33.66
C MET A 344 0.62 -0.79 -33.07
N TRP A 345 1.67 -0.88 -32.25
CA TRP A 345 2.44 0.30 -31.87
C TRP A 345 3.08 0.96 -33.09
N GLN A 346 3.67 0.17 -33.98
CA GLN A 346 4.25 0.69 -35.22
C GLN A 346 3.18 1.37 -36.09
N GLU A 347 2.04 0.71 -36.36
CA GLU A 347 0.93 1.32 -37.12
C GLU A 347 0.40 2.59 -36.45
N PHE A 348 0.35 2.62 -35.11
CA PHE A 348 -0.09 3.79 -34.37
C PHE A 348 0.84 4.99 -34.58
N PHE A 349 2.16 4.81 -34.41
CA PHE A 349 3.14 5.89 -34.58
C PHE A 349 3.35 6.29 -36.05
N ASP A 350 3.22 5.35 -36.98
CA ASP A 350 3.30 5.63 -38.43
C ASP A 350 2.10 6.45 -38.95
N SER A 351 1.01 6.51 -38.20
CA SER A 351 -0.16 7.27 -38.62
C SER A 351 0.12 8.79 -38.67
N GLU A 352 -0.27 9.43 -39.77
CA GLU A 352 -0.02 10.86 -40.03
C GLU A 352 -0.51 11.80 -38.91
N ASN A 353 -1.64 11.46 -38.29
CA ASN A 353 -2.20 12.27 -37.21
C ASN A 353 -1.32 12.22 -35.95
N ILE A 354 -0.82 11.04 -35.60
CA ILE A 354 0.00 10.85 -34.40
C ILE A 354 1.40 11.41 -34.66
N LYS A 355 2.00 11.03 -35.78
CA LYS A 355 3.33 11.49 -36.22
C LYS A 355 3.49 13.01 -36.22
N LYS A 356 2.42 13.76 -36.51
CA LYS A 356 2.49 15.23 -36.57
C LYS A 356 2.28 15.90 -35.22
N ASN A 357 1.52 15.28 -34.31
CA ASN A 357 0.96 15.98 -33.16
C ASN A 357 1.46 15.46 -31.81
N LEU A 358 1.89 14.20 -31.71
CA LEU A 358 2.23 13.58 -30.43
C LEU A 358 3.49 14.22 -29.83
N LYS A 359 3.34 14.93 -28.71
CA LYS A 359 4.43 15.60 -28.00
C LYS A 359 4.84 14.88 -26.73
N GLU A 360 3.89 14.20 -26.09
CA GLU A 360 4.11 13.50 -24.83
C GLU A 360 3.57 12.08 -24.92
N PHE A 361 4.47 11.11 -24.72
CA PHE A 361 4.13 9.70 -24.69
C PHE A 361 4.62 9.06 -23.40
N HIS A 362 3.70 8.48 -22.64
CA HIS A 362 4.01 7.85 -21.38
C HIS A 362 3.45 6.44 -21.35
N ILE A 363 4.34 5.46 -21.20
CA ILE A 363 3.95 4.06 -21.13
C ILE A 363 4.54 3.39 -19.89
N TYR A 364 3.67 2.65 -19.20
CA TYR A 364 4.00 1.98 -17.94
C TYR A 364 3.53 0.52 -17.98
N ASN A 365 4.29 -0.36 -17.32
CA ASN A 365 3.87 -1.72 -16.96
C ASN A 365 3.36 -2.54 -18.15
N THR A 366 4.20 -2.77 -19.16
CA THR A 366 3.87 -3.69 -20.25
C THR A 366 5.12 -4.36 -20.80
N HIS A 367 5.03 -5.67 -21.03
CA HIS A 367 6.09 -6.45 -21.65
C HIS A 367 5.98 -6.47 -23.18
N ARG A 368 4.89 -5.93 -23.76
CA ARG A 368 4.64 -5.97 -25.21
C ARG A 368 5.05 -4.72 -25.97
N PHE A 369 5.56 -3.70 -25.25
CA PHE A 369 6.24 -2.59 -25.89
C PHE A 369 7.71 -2.98 -26.10
N THR A 370 8.07 -3.29 -27.34
CA THR A 370 9.36 -3.88 -27.71
C THR A 370 10.31 -2.86 -28.32
N ASN A 371 11.57 -3.26 -28.56
CA ASN A 371 12.58 -2.38 -29.17
C ASN A 371 12.11 -1.77 -30.49
N ASP A 372 11.43 -2.54 -31.34
CA ASP A 372 10.88 -2.05 -32.62
C ASP A 372 9.74 -1.05 -32.42
N SER A 373 8.96 -1.19 -31.34
CA SER A 373 7.94 -0.21 -30.94
C SER A 373 8.60 1.13 -30.57
N LEU A 374 9.71 1.09 -29.83
CA LEU A 374 10.49 2.29 -29.47
C LEU A 374 11.14 2.93 -30.71
N ILE A 375 11.73 2.14 -31.60
CA ILE A 375 12.33 2.64 -32.85
C ILE A 375 11.28 3.38 -33.69
N SER A 376 10.08 2.78 -33.87
CA SER A 376 8.99 3.43 -34.61
C SER A 376 8.50 4.72 -33.93
N LEU A 377 8.42 4.76 -32.59
CA LEU A 377 8.12 5.99 -31.86
C LEU A 377 9.16 7.08 -32.15
N LEU A 378 10.46 6.74 -32.10
CA LEU A 378 11.55 7.69 -32.29
C LEU A 378 11.61 8.20 -33.74
N ASP A 379 11.49 7.31 -34.73
CA ASP A 379 11.51 7.67 -36.15
C ASP A 379 10.36 8.61 -36.55
N ASN A 380 9.19 8.43 -35.94
CA ASN A 380 8.01 9.21 -36.28
C ASN A 380 7.84 10.47 -35.42
N CYS A 381 8.04 10.37 -34.11
CA CYS A 381 7.69 11.43 -33.16
C CYS A 381 8.91 12.06 -32.48
N GLY A 382 10.07 11.39 -32.46
CA GLY A 382 11.20 11.72 -31.58
C GLY A 382 11.69 13.17 -31.66
N ASN A 383 11.73 13.76 -32.86
CA ASN A 383 12.26 15.11 -33.07
C ASN A 383 11.43 16.25 -32.46
N HIS A 384 10.18 15.99 -32.06
CA HIS A 384 9.29 16.98 -31.44
C HIS A 384 8.67 16.50 -30.12
N LEU A 385 9.08 15.34 -29.61
CA LEU A 385 8.71 14.90 -28.27
C LEU A 385 9.29 15.86 -27.23
N THR A 386 8.43 16.31 -26.33
CA THR A 386 8.77 17.11 -25.15
C THR A 386 8.69 16.30 -23.86
N GLY A 387 7.96 15.17 -23.86
CA GLY A 387 7.81 14.30 -22.70
C GLY A 387 7.85 12.82 -23.07
N LEU A 388 8.67 12.06 -22.36
CA LEU A 388 8.75 10.60 -22.53
C LEU A 388 8.80 9.90 -21.18
N THR A 389 7.94 8.90 -20.98
CA THR A 389 8.10 7.91 -19.91
C THR A 389 8.26 6.51 -20.47
N LEU A 390 9.32 5.83 -20.02
CA LEU A 390 9.56 4.40 -20.18
C LEU A 390 9.72 3.75 -18.80
N SER A 391 8.66 3.13 -18.27
CA SER A 391 8.67 2.61 -16.89
C SER A 391 8.18 1.16 -16.82
N ARG A 392 9.02 0.26 -16.31
CA ARG A 392 8.73 -1.19 -16.19
C ARG A 392 8.28 -1.80 -17.52
N LEU A 393 9.16 -1.73 -18.52
CA LEU A 393 8.91 -2.18 -19.88
C LEU A 393 9.77 -3.39 -20.22
N ASP A 394 9.24 -4.58 -19.93
CA ASP A 394 10.04 -5.81 -20.03
C ASP A 394 10.41 -6.20 -21.46
N GLY A 395 9.67 -5.66 -22.46
CA GLY A 395 9.97 -5.85 -23.88
C GLY A 395 11.10 -4.97 -24.40
N LEU A 396 11.56 -3.97 -23.64
CA LEU A 396 12.70 -3.13 -23.97
C LEU A 396 13.96 -3.67 -23.28
N ASP A 397 14.69 -4.52 -24.00
CA ASP A 397 15.83 -5.28 -23.48
C ASP A 397 17.15 -4.99 -24.20
N SER A 398 17.15 -4.07 -25.18
CA SER A 398 18.30 -3.75 -26.02
C SER A 398 18.93 -2.40 -25.65
N LYS A 399 20.17 -2.43 -25.15
CA LYS A 399 20.96 -1.22 -24.89
C LYS A 399 21.10 -0.33 -26.12
N SER A 400 21.38 -0.91 -27.30
CA SER A 400 21.52 -0.14 -28.54
C SER A 400 20.24 0.59 -28.93
N CYS A 401 19.07 0.08 -28.53
CA CYS A 401 17.80 0.75 -28.76
C CYS A 401 17.63 1.97 -27.85
N TYR A 402 17.99 1.84 -26.56
CA TYR A 402 18.03 2.99 -25.65
C TYR A 402 19.06 4.05 -26.08
N ASP A 403 20.22 3.64 -26.59
CA ASP A 403 21.24 4.57 -27.10
C ASP A 403 20.71 5.47 -28.23
N LEU A 404 19.65 5.06 -28.95
CA LEU A 404 18.97 5.91 -29.96
C LEU A 404 18.25 7.11 -29.34
N LEU A 405 17.82 7.06 -28.08
CA LEU A 405 17.11 8.15 -27.42
C LEU A 405 17.86 9.47 -27.55
N ALA A 406 19.18 9.45 -27.31
CA ALA A 406 20.02 10.64 -27.41
C ALA A 406 20.08 11.22 -28.85
N HIS A 407 19.89 10.40 -29.88
CA HIS A 407 19.97 10.85 -31.28
C HIS A 407 18.68 11.52 -31.78
N TYR A 408 17.53 11.08 -31.27
CA TYR A 408 16.22 11.56 -31.74
C TYR A 408 15.63 12.65 -30.85
N LEU A 409 15.88 12.59 -29.54
CA LEU A 409 15.26 13.46 -28.55
C LEU A 409 16.13 14.71 -28.34
N ILE A 410 15.65 15.86 -28.80
CA ILE A 410 16.41 17.12 -28.82
C ILE A 410 15.71 18.31 -28.13
N ASN A 411 14.46 18.14 -27.69
CA ASN A 411 13.66 19.21 -27.05
C ASN A 411 12.90 18.69 -25.81
N LEU A 412 13.44 17.71 -25.10
CA LEU A 412 12.76 17.14 -23.93
C LEU A 412 12.69 18.13 -22.77
N GLU A 413 11.50 18.25 -22.22
CA GLU A 413 11.17 18.94 -20.99
C GLU A 413 10.97 17.95 -19.83
N PHE A 414 10.44 16.77 -20.12
CA PHE A 414 10.18 15.70 -19.15
C PHE A 414 10.79 14.37 -19.64
N LEU A 415 11.58 13.72 -18.79
CA LEU A 415 12.06 12.37 -19.05
C LEU A 415 11.92 11.49 -17.81
N GLU A 416 11.30 10.34 -18.00
CA GLU A 416 11.27 9.24 -17.05
C GLU A 416 11.76 7.97 -17.73
N ILE A 417 12.83 7.38 -17.21
CA ILE A 417 13.26 6.01 -17.52
C ILE A 417 13.35 5.30 -16.17
N SER A 418 12.57 4.26 -15.95
CA SER A 418 12.51 3.66 -14.61
C SER A 418 12.33 2.15 -14.66
N TYR A 419 13.03 1.48 -13.74
CA TYR A 419 13.02 0.02 -13.60
C TYR A 419 13.27 -0.71 -14.94
N PRO A 420 14.40 -0.46 -15.63
CA PRO A 420 14.77 -1.21 -16.81
C PRO A 420 14.95 -2.70 -16.48
N THR A 421 14.82 -3.57 -17.48
CA THR A 421 14.90 -5.04 -17.31
C THR A 421 16.25 -5.53 -16.81
N LYS A 422 17.32 -4.87 -17.27
CA LYS A 422 18.70 -5.19 -16.93
C LYS A 422 19.42 -3.90 -16.56
N GLU A 423 20.33 -4.04 -15.61
CA GLU A 423 21.15 -2.96 -15.08
C GLU A 423 22.00 -2.29 -16.16
N GLU A 424 22.60 -3.06 -17.08
CA GLU A 424 23.50 -2.51 -18.10
C GLU A 424 22.82 -1.71 -19.22
N ILE A 425 21.49 -1.70 -19.30
CA ILE A 425 20.75 -1.04 -20.39
C ILE A 425 20.80 0.48 -20.23
N VAL A 426 20.71 0.97 -18.99
CA VAL A 426 20.73 2.40 -18.67
C VAL A 426 22.01 2.72 -17.92
N ASP A 427 23.03 3.14 -18.68
CA ASP A 427 24.35 3.52 -18.16
C ASP A 427 24.55 5.04 -18.13
N ASP A 428 25.65 5.47 -17.51
CA ASP A 428 25.99 6.89 -17.40
C ASP A 428 26.10 7.55 -18.78
N ASN A 429 26.70 6.88 -19.76
CA ASN A 429 26.95 7.44 -21.09
C ASN A 429 25.64 7.80 -21.80
N LEU A 430 24.64 6.92 -21.73
CA LEU A 430 23.32 7.16 -22.28
C LEU A 430 22.72 8.45 -21.69
N ILE A 431 22.68 8.55 -20.36
CA ILE A 431 22.06 9.69 -19.68
C ILE A 431 22.84 10.98 -19.93
N ILE A 432 24.17 10.93 -19.92
CA ILE A 432 25.03 12.08 -20.26
C ILE A 432 24.74 12.56 -21.68
N ASN A 433 24.63 11.65 -22.66
CA ASN A 433 24.33 12.02 -24.05
C ASN A 433 22.94 12.65 -24.20
N ILE A 434 21.93 12.13 -23.49
CA ILE A 434 20.59 12.73 -23.47
C ILE A 434 20.65 14.13 -22.85
N LEU A 435 21.34 14.29 -21.72
CA LEU A 435 21.48 15.58 -21.04
C LEU A 435 22.28 16.60 -21.86
N ALA A 436 23.28 16.17 -22.62
CA ALA A 436 24.04 17.06 -23.49
C ALA A 436 23.15 17.72 -24.56
N ASN A 437 22.12 17.01 -25.04
CA ASN A 437 21.18 17.52 -26.04
C ASN A 437 19.99 18.27 -25.41
N ASN A 438 19.50 17.82 -24.26
CA ASN A 438 18.23 18.28 -23.69
C ASN A 438 18.36 19.06 -22.36
N GLY A 439 19.55 19.17 -21.79
CA GLY A 439 19.73 19.71 -20.43
C GLY A 439 19.23 21.15 -20.24
N GLN A 440 19.22 21.94 -21.33
CA GLN A 440 18.67 23.30 -21.30
C GLN A 440 17.14 23.33 -21.25
N SER A 441 16.43 22.36 -21.84
CA SER A 441 14.96 22.30 -21.83
C SER A 441 14.41 21.44 -20.69
N LEU A 442 15.21 20.49 -20.18
CA LEU A 442 14.75 19.49 -19.23
C LEU A 442 14.42 20.11 -17.87
N ASN A 443 13.17 19.97 -17.45
CA ASN A 443 12.66 20.43 -16.16
C ASN A 443 12.46 19.29 -15.16
N THR A 444 12.21 18.06 -15.66
CA THR A 444 11.94 16.87 -14.85
C THR A 444 12.74 15.69 -15.37
N LEU A 445 13.51 15.06 -14.46
CA LEU A 445 14.26 13.85 -14.71
C LEU A 445 13.96 12.80 -13.63
N VAL A 446 13.45 11.64 -14.05
CA VAL A 446 13.15 10.49 -13.18
C VAL A 446 13.92 9.28 -13.71
N LEU A 447 14.81 8.74 -12.88
CA LEU A 447 15.70 7.62 -13.21
C LEU A 447 15.57 6.48 -12.20
N ASP A 448 14.39 6.29 -11.62
CA ASP A 448 14.18 5.38 -10.50
C ASP A 448 14.51 3.92 -10.86
N GLY A 449 15.28 3.24 -10.01
CA GLY A 449 15.67 1.85 -10.22
C GLY A 449 16.65 1.61 -11.36
N CYS A 450 17.23 2.65 -11.96
CA CYS A 450 18.34 2.53 -12.91
C CYS A 450 19.66 2.29 -12.17
N SER A 451 19.87 1.08 -11.65
CA SER A 451 21.01 0.76 -10.76
C SER A 451 22.38 0.88 -11.43
N GLY A 452 22.47 0.85 -12.77
CA GLY A 452 23.72 0.96 -13.54
C GLY A 452 24.31 2.37 -13.58
N LEU A 453 23.65 3.35 -12.97
CA LEU A 453 24.06 4.74 -12.94
C LEU A 453 24.96 5.05 -11.73
N THR A 454 26.07 5.74 -11.98
CA THR A 454 27.10 6.04 -10.97
C THR A 454 27.25 7.54 -10.72
N ASP A 455 28.22 7.95 -9.91
CA ASP A 455 28.53 9.37 -9.73
C ASP A 455 28.90 10.10 -11.03
N SER A 456 29.27 9.36 -12.09
CA SER A 456 29.65 9.93 -13.37
C SER A 456 28.51 10.72 -14.01
N PHE A 457 27.27 10.20 -14.08
CA PHE A 457 26.17 10.97 -14.68
C PHE A 457 25.82 12.23 -13.86
N LEU A 458 26.02 12.20 -12.54
CA LEU A 458 25.81 13.37 -11.68
C LEU A 458 26.81 14.48 -12.06
N ILE A 459 28.09 14.14 -12.11
CA ILE A 459 29.18 15.12 -12.25
C ILE A 459 29.38 15.56 -13.71
N THR A 460 29.27 14.63 -14.66
CA THR A 460 29.56 14.88 -16.08
C THR A 460 28.30 15.11 -16.91
N GLY A 461 27.13 14.68 -16.42
CA GLY A 461 25.84 14.90 -17.06
C GLY A 461 25.06 16.05 -16.43
N LEU A 462 24.56 15.87 -15.21
CA LEU A 462 23.69 16.85 -14.57
C LEU A 462 24.39 18.19 -14.32
N LYS A 463 25.56 18.16 -13.66
CA LYS A 463 26.25 19.38 -13.25
C LYS A 463 26.50 20.38 -14.39
N PRO A 464 26.99 19.98 -15.59
CA PRO A 464 27.21 20.93 -16.69
C PRO A 464 25.95 21.27 -17.50
N PHE A 465 24.96 20.37 -17.60
CA PHE A 465 23.88 20.52 -18.57
C PHE A 465 22.50 20.86 -17.98
N ALA A 466 22.20 20.50 -16.73
CA ALA A 466 20.85 20.62 -16.18
C ALA A 466 20.58 21.99 -15.53
N LEU A 467 20.47 23.03 -16.36
CA LEU A 467 20.25 24.42 -15.91
C LEU A 467 18.83 24.64 -15.37
N ASN A 468 17.83 24.11 -16.07
CA ASN A 468 16.41 24.35 -15.79
C ASN A 468 15.74 23.20 -15.03
N LEU A 469 16.52 22.21 -14.58
CA LEU A 469 16.01 21.06 -13.85
C LEU A 469 15.44 21.52 -12.51
N THR A 470 14.19 21.16 -12.27
CA THR A 470 13.46 21.46 -11.02
C THR A 470 13.03 20.21 -10.28
N LYS A 471 12.88 19.09 -10.99
CA LYS A 471 12.50 17.80 -10.42
C LYS A 471 13.54 16.73 -10.72
N LEU A 472 14.04 16.07 -9.69
CA LEU A 472 15.00 14.98 -9.80
C LEU A 472 14.59 13.80 -8.93
N SER A 473 14.31 12.66 -9.56
CA SER A 473 14.10 11.40 -8.86
C SER A 473 15.15 10.40 -9.30
N VAL A 474 15.90 9.89 -8.33
CA VAL A 474 16.94 8.87 -8.52
C VAL A 474 16.75 7.78 -7.46
N ALA A 475 15.49 7.44 -7.15
CA ALA A 475 15.20 6.47 -6.13
C ALA A 475 15.80 5.10 -6.49
N LEU A 476 16.23 4.34 -5.48
CA LEU A 476 16.81 3.01 -5.65
C LEU A 476 18.13 2.97 -6.45
N LEU A 477 18.82 4.11 -6.62
CA LEU A 477 20.21 4.11 -7.08
C LEU A 477 21.14 3.86 -5.90
N ASP A 478 21.76 2.69 -5.86
CA ASP A 478 22.68 2.26 -4.81
C ASP A 478 24.15 2.55 -5.14
N GLN A 479 24.49 2.77 -6.41
CA GLN A 479 25.85 3.11 -6.85
C GLN A 479 26.20 4.60 -6.75
N ILE A 480 25.22 5.49 -6.51
CA ILE A 480 25.49 6.92 -6.26
C ILE A 480 25.97 7.14 -4.82
N THR A 481 27.06 7.87 -4.64
CA THR A 481 27.71 8.01 -3.34
C THR A 481 27.46 9.37 -2.69
N ASP A 482 27.66 9.44 -1.37
CA ASP A 482 27.65 10.71 -0.62
C ASP A 482 28.65 11.74 -1.19
N GLU A 483 29.75 11.28 -1.80
CA GLU A 483 30.73 12.17 -2.43
C GLU A 483 30.24 12.68 -3.80
N GLY A 484 29.70 11.80 -4.65
CA GLY A 484 29.19 12.21 -5.97
C GLY A 484 28.05 13.21 -5.88
N VAL A 485 27.07 12.95 -5.01
CA VAL A 485 25.96 13.88 -4.79
C VAL A 485 26.45 15.18 -4.15
N PHE A 486 27.42 15.12 -3.22
CA PHE A 486 28.06 16.34 -2.71
C PHE A 486 28.71 17.15 -3.84
N GLN A 487 29.45 16.51 -4.73
CA GLN A 487 30.13 17.16 -5.85
C GLN A 487 29.16 17.75 -6.86
N LEU A 488 28.01 17.11 -7.10
CA LEU A 488 26.94 17.68 -7.91
C LEU A 488 26.51 19.04 -7.37
N PHE A 489 26.10 19.09 -6.10
CA PHE A 489 25.56 20.32 -5.48
C PHE A 489 26.62 21.31 -4.99
N ASN A 490 27.89 20.95 -5.00
CA ASN A 490 28.97 21.87 -4.70
C ASN A 490 29.26 22.76 -5.92
N ASP A 491 29.07 24.07 -5.78
CA ASP A 491 29.27 25.07 -6.84
C ASP A 491 28.44 24.82 -8.10
N TRP A 492 27.19 24.34 -7.94
CA TRP A 492 26.25 24.15 -9.05
C TRP A 492 25.52 25.44 -9.43
N GLU A 493 26.29 26.50 -9.72
CA GLU A 493 25.74 27.86 -9.86
C GLU A 493 24.80 28.05 -11.05
N ILE A 494 24.88 27.18 -12.05
CA ILE A 494 24.04 27.27 -13.26
C ILE A 494 22.59 26.84 -13.00
N ASN A 495 22.33 26.06 -11.96
CA ASN A 495 20.99 25.59 -11.60
C ASN A 495 20.38 26.51 -10.54
N GLY A 496 19.11 26.89 -10.74
CA GLY A 496 18.40 27.82 -9.86
C GLY A 496 17.89 27.23 -8.53
N GLY A 497 18.05 25.92 -8.31
CA GLY A 497 17.51 25.18 -7.18
C GLY A 497 16.41 24.19 -7.59
N LEU A 498 16.40 23.03 -6.91
CA LEU A 498 15.39 21.99 -7.13
C LEU A 498 14.13 22.24 -6.28
N MET A 499 12.97 21.82 -6.79
CA MET A 499 11.67 21.91 -6.14
C MET A 499 11.18 20.56 -5.60
N ASP A 500 11.49 19.47 -6.30
CA ASP A 500 10.99 18.12 -6.01
C ASP A 500 12.16 17.15 -6.14
N VAL A 501 12.53 16.49 -5.04
CA VAL A 501 13.69 15.59 -5.02
C VAL A 501 13.38 14.29 -4.30
N ASN A 502 13.70 13.19 -4.95
CA ASN A 502 13.51 11.85 -4.41
C ASN A 502 14.82 11.06 -4.44
N PHE A 503 15.36 10.81 -3.24
CA PHE A 503 16.54 9.98 -2.97
C PHE A 503 16.18 8.70 -2.21
N GLN A 504 14.92 8.27 -2.30
CA GLN A 504 14.46 7.08 -1.60
C GLN A 504 15.37 5.89 -1.89
N ARG A 505 15.84 5.23 -0.83
CA ARG A 505 16.71 4.04 -0.88
C ARG A 505 18.04 4.25 -1.62
N CYS A 506 18.54 5.47 -1.75
CA CYS A 506 19.94 5.73 -2.09
C CYS A 506 20.81 5.50 -0.85
N THR A 507 21.13 4.24 -0.58
CA THR A 507 21.68 3.78 0.70
C THR A 507 23.06 4.33 1.03
N GLU A 508 23.80 4.76 0.02
CA GLU A 508 25.16 5.28 0.17
C GLU A 508 25.22 6.78 0.51
N LEU A 509 24.09 7.50 0.47
CA LEU A 509 24.02 8.92 0.82
C LEU A 509 24.06 9.15 2.34
N GLY A 510 24.66 10.27 2.76
CA GLY A 510 24.83 10.64 4.16
C GLY A 510 24.74 12.15 4.41
N ASP A 511 25.20 12.57 5.58
CA ASP A 511 25.04 13.95 6.05
C ASP A 511 25.70 15.00 5.12
N LYS A 512 26.80 14.65 4.43
CA LYS A 512 27.58 15.61 3.64
C LYS A 512 26.82 16.02 2.38
N SER A 513 26.36 15.05 1.58
CA SER A 513 25.60 15.31 0.36
C SER A 513 24.28 16.01 0.68
N ILE A 514 23.50 15.50 1.63
CA ILE A 514 22.18 16.03 1.95
C ILE A 514 22.28 17.46 2.48
N TYR A 515 23.29 17.78 3.30
CA TYR A 515 23.51 19.17 3.74
C TYR A 515 23.79 20.10 2.55
N GLN A 516 24.65 19.68 1.62
CA GLN A 516 25.03 20.50 0.47
C GLN A 516 23.86 20.70 -0.50
N PHE A 517 23.12 19.62 -0.78
CA PHE A 517 21.87 19.67 -1.53
C PHE A 517 20.87 20.65 -0.92
N LEU A 518 20.59 20.51 0.38
CA LEU A 518 19.65 21.40 1.06
C LEU A 518 20.14 22.84 1.01
N ASN A 519 21.43 23.10 1.19
CA ASN A 519 21.98 24.45 1.12
C ASN A 519 21.78 25.10 -0.27
N HIS A 520 21.96 24.33 -1.34
CA HIS A 520 21.71 24.75 -2.71
C HIS A 520 20.23 25.05 -2.96
N SER A 521 19.33 24.11 -2.64
CA SER A 521 17.91 24.18 -2.99
C SER A 521 17.01 24.77 -1.91
N GLN A 522 17.56 25.29 -0.80
CA GLN A 522 16.77 25.66 0.39
C GLN A 522 15.62 26.65 0.11
N LYS A 523 15.76 27.53 -0.89
CA LYS A 523 14.77 28.57 -1.22
C LYS A 523 13.65 28.09 -2.15
N THR A 524 13.85 26.97 -2.84
CA THR A 524 12.97 26.47 -3.91
C THR A 524 12.30 25.15 -3.55
N LEU A 525 12.91 24.35 -2.66
CA LEU A 525 12.47 23.00 -2.35
C LEU A 525 11.06 22.96 -1.74
N VAL A 526 10.20 22.13 -2.33
CA VAL A 526 8.78 21.93 -1.98
C VAL A 526 8.53 20.51 -1.48
N GLU A 527 9.07 19.49 -2.18
CA GLU A 527 8.89 18.09 -1.83
C GLU A 527 10.26 17.39 -1.74
N LEU A 528 10.44 16.60 -0.68
CA LEU A 528 11.68 15.85 -0.46
C LEU A 528 11.38 14.46 0.08
N ASN A 529 11.95 13.44 -0.56
CA ASN A 529 11.93 12.06 -0.08
C ASN A 529 13.36 11.58 0.21
N LEU A 530 13.63 11.27 1.49
CA LEU A 530 14.88 10.70 1.99
C LEU A 530 14.66 9.33 2.65
N ASN A 531 13.56 8.66 2.28
CA ASN A 531 13.17 7.39 2.86
C ASN A 531 14.30 6.35 2.74
N SER A 532 14.56 5.61 3.82
CA SER A 532 15.55 4.55 3.90
C SER A 532 17.01 4.96 3.70
N ILE A 533 17.36 6.24 3.83
CA ILE A 533 18.76 6.69 3.82
C ILE A 533 19.36 6.57 5.24
N LYS A 534 19.86 5.37 5.55
CA LYS A 534 20.27 4.99 6.92
C LYS A 534 21.52 5.72 7.45
N LYS A 535 22.38 6.27 6.57
CA LYS A 535 23.62 6.95 6.98
C LYS A 535 23.39 8.40 7.41
N ILE A 536 22.17 8.94 7.26
CA ILE A 536 21.81 10.24 7.83
C ILE A 536 21.82 10.16 9.35
N THR A 537 22.51 11.10 10.00
CA THR A 537 22.64 11.18 11.46
C THR A 537 21.96 12.42 12.04
N SER A 538 21.74 12.42 13.35
CA SER A 538 21.15 13.57 14.05
C SER A 538 22.01 14.85 13.91
N LYS A 539 23.32 14.71 13.61
CA LYS A 539 24.23 15.86 13.40
C LYS A 539 23.80 16.72 12.22
N LEU A 540 23.33 16.12 11.13
CA LEU A 540 22.76 16.85 9.99
C LEU A 540 21.64 17.78 10.44
N PHE A 541 20.65 17.25 11.17
CA PHE A 541 19.49 18.01 11.62
C PHE A 541 19.90 19.16 12.55
N PHE A 542 20.84 18.95 13.46
CA PHE A 542 21.37 20.04 14.30
C PHE A 542 22.14 21.11 13.51
N LYS A 543 22.81 20.73 12.41
CA LYS A 543 23.53 21.65 11.54
C LYS A 543 22.57 22.49 10.70
N ILE A 544 21.60 21.87 10.03
CA ILE A 544 20.58 22.59 9.24
C ILE A 544 19.72 23.50 10.13
N SER A 545 19.44 23.08 11.38
CA SER A 545 18.70 23.86 12.38
C SER A 545 19.30 25.26 12.63
N ARG A 546 20.63 25.37 12.55
CA ARG A 546 21.38 26.61 12.80
C ARG A 546 21.58 27.43 11.53
N ASN A 547 21.78 26.77 10.40
CA ASN A 547 22.33 27.42 9.19
C ASN A 547 21.29 27.63 8.07
N LEU A 548 20.25 26.79 8.00
CA LEU A 548 19.34 26.75 6.85
C LEU A 548 17.89 27.03 7.28
N ARG A 549 17.07 27.47 6.32
CA ARG A 549 15.61 27.55 6.43
C ARG A 549 14.99 27.04 5.14
N LEU A 550 13.92 26.27 5.25
CA LEU A 550 13.22 25.63 4.13
C LEU A 550 11.81 26.21 4.04
N PRO A 551 11.65 27.48 3.60
CA PRO A 551 10.38 28.21 3.69
C PRO A 551 9.27 27.66 2.80
N LEU A 552 9.61 26.89 1.76
CA LEU A 552 8.65 26.36 0.79
C LEU A 552 8.39 24.86 0.92
N LEU A 553 9.14 24.14 1.77
CA LEU A 553 8.98 22.69 1.91
C LEU A 553 7.60 22.37 2.51
N THR A 554 6.79 21.61 1.77
CA THR A 554 5.42 21.19 2.14
C THR A 554 5.31 19.71 2.45
N TYR A 555 6.17 18.88 1.85
CA TYR A 555 6.21 17.43 2.04
C TYR A 555 7.64 16.95 2.34
N LEU A 556 7.78 16.09 3.35
CA LEU A 556 9.04 15.45 3.68
C LEU A 556 8.81 13.99 4.11
N ASP A 557 9.45 13.05 3.43
CA ASP A 557 9.50 11.64 3.86
C ASP A 557 10.87 11.31 4.47
N LEU A 558 10.88 10.95 5.76
CA LEU A 558 12.02 10.46 6.53
C LEU A 558 11.81 9.02 7.02
N GLY A 559 10.90 8.26 6.40
CA GLY A 559 10.66 6.87 6.75
C GLY A 559 11.95 6.05 6.77
N PHE A 560 12.11 5.20 7.77
CA PHE A 560 13.27 4.35 8.01
C PHE A 560 14.62 5.09 8.16
N VAL A 561 14.60 6.40 8.42
CA VAL A 561 15.78 7.19 8.81
C VAL A 561 15.95 7.15 10.33
N ARG A 562 16.72 6.17 10.81
CA ARG A 562 16.85 5.82 12.25
C ARG A 562 17.29 6.95 13.19
N SER A 563 17.90 7.99 12.65
CA SER A 563 18.34 9.16 13.41
C SER A 563 17.24 10.20 13.64
N CYS A 564 16.07 10.02 13.04
CA CYS A 564 14.88 10.85 13.24
C CYS A 564 14.22 10.49 14.59
N ASP A 565 14.18 11.46 15.49
CA ASP A 565 13.55 11.38 16.82
C ASP A 565 12.73 12.65 17.09
N ASP A 566 12.09 12.73 18.26
CA ASP A 566 11.27 13.88 18.67
C ASP A 566 12.01 15.24 18.61
N LYS A 567 13.34 15.25 18.84
CA LYS A 567 14.13 16.49 18.72
C LYS A 567 14.29 16.89 17.25
N VAL A 568 14.48 15.92 16.36
CA VAL A 568 14.50 16.16 14.91
C VAL A 568 13.14 16.67 14.43
N LEU A 569 12.03 16.10 14.89
CA LEU A 569 10.69 16.58 14.57
C LEU A 569 10.49 18.05 14.98
N ALA A 570 10.89 18.41 16.20
CA ALA A 570 10.82 19.79 16.70
C ALA A 570 11.71 20.75 15.88
N ILE A 571 12.89 20.30 15.45
CA ILE A 571 13.77 21.07 14.57
C ILE A 571 13.09 21.33 13.22
N LEU A 572 12.58 20.29 12.56
CA LEU A 572 11.96 20.37 11.24
C LEU A 572 10.71 21.25 11.28
N SER A 573 9.87 21.07 12.30
CA SER A 573 8.69 21.90 12.56
C SER A 573 9.03 23.39 12.65
N ARG A 574 10.20 23.74 13.19
CA ARG A 574 10.65 25.12 13.33
C ARG A 574 11.27 25.70 12.05
N ILE A 575 12.10 24.93 11.34
CA ILE A 575 12.85 25.45 10.17
C ILE A 575 12.09 25.35 8.85
N CYS A 576 11.02 24.54 8.80
CA CYS A 576 10.16 24.35 7.65
C CYS A 576 8.75 24.92 7.93
N PRO A 577 8.53 26.24 7.77
CA PRO A 577 7.29 26.88 8.18
C PRO A 577 6.03 26.52 7.40
N LYS A 578 6.17 25.89 6.23
CA LYS A 578 5.06 25.43 5.40
C LYS A 578 4.94 23.91 5.33
N LEU A 579 5.73 23.18 6.12
CA LEU A 579 5.71 21.72 6.11
C LEU A 579 4.34 21.26 6.60
N ALA A 580 3.60 20.63 5.70
CA ALA A 580 2.23 20.19 5.95
C ALA A 580 2.18 18.70 6.27
N ILE A 581 3.05 17.90 5.65
CA ILE A 581 3.11 16.45 5.81
C ILE A 581 4.57 16.03 6.07
N LEU A 582 4.78 15.27 7.14
CA LEU A 582 6.04 14.65 7.51
C LEU A 582 5.82 13.16 7.77
N GLU A 583 6.42 12.30 6.95
CA GLU A 583 6.33 10.85 7.08
C GLU A 583 7.54 10.29 7.85
N VAL A 584 7.28 9.42 8.83
CA VAL A 584 8.29 8.87 9.74
C VAL A 584 8.13 7.38 10.01
N TYR A 585 7.53 6.65 9.05
CA TYR A 585 7.35 5.21 9.13
C TYR A 585 8.63 4.48 9.55
N GLY A 586 8.54 3.57 10.53
CA GLY A 586 9.69 2.78 11.02
C GLY A 586 10.70 3.56 11.87
N ASN A 587 10.42 4.83 12.20
CA ASN A 587 11.23 5.62 13.15
C ASN A 587 10.62 5.54 14.55
N ASN A 588 10.91 4.45 15.27
CA ASN A 588 10.33 4.16 16.59
C ASN A 588 10.65 5.20 17.68
N ARG A 589 11.55 6.16 17.41
CA ARG A 589 11.89 7.27 18.32
C ARG A 589 11.07 8.53 18.08
N CYS A 590 10.12 8.49 17.15
CA CYS A 590 9.14 9.55 16.89
C CYS A 590 7.85 9.21 17.64
N THR A 591 7.60 9.93 18.73
CA THR A 591 6.51 9.68 19.67
C THR A 591 5.43 10.77 19.59
N ALA A 592 4.35 10.60 20.37
CA ALA A 592 3.31 11.62 20.52
C ALA A 592 3.78 12.86 21.31
N ASP A 593 4.88 12.75 22.08
CA ASP A 593 5.41 13.82 22.92
C ASP A 593 6.30 14.84 22.15
N ALA A 594 6.48 14.62 20.85
CA ALA A 594 7.23 15.52 19.99
C ALA A 594 6.65 16.94 20.00
N ASN A 595 7.47 17.93 20.34
CA ASN A 595 7.06 19.34 20.34
C ASN A 595 7.03 19.90 18.91
N VAL A 596 5.87 19.84 18.27
CA VAL A 596 5.65 20.31 16.90
C VAL A 596 4.46 21.26 16.80
N ARG A 597 4.48 22.10 15.76
CA ARG A 597 3.36 22.96 15.36
C ARG A 597 2.09 22.12 15.15
N SER A 598 0.93 22.66 15.49
CA SER A 598 -0.35 21.96 15.41
C SER A 598 -0.86 21.73 13.98
N ASP A 599 -0.37 22.52 13.01
CA ASP A 599 -0.69 22.42 11.58
C ASP A 599 0.17 21.39 10.81
N LEU A 600 1.23 20.85 11.42
CA LEU A 600 2.07 19.82 10.82
C LEU A 600 1.48 18.44 11.07
N ARG A 601 1.15 17.72 10.00
CA ARG A 601 0.71 16.33 10.09
C ARG A 601 1.91 15.40 10.04
N ILE A 602 2.09 14.64 11.11
CA ILE A 602 3.10 13.58 11.20
C ILE A 602 2.40 12.25 10.98
N ILE A 603 2.90 11.47 10.02
CA ILE A 603 2.29 10.20 9.60
C ILE A 603 3.32 9.09 9.82
N GLY A 604 2.85 7.93 10.30
CA GLY A 604 3.68 6.73 10.43
C GLY A 604 4.41 6.61 11.75
N ARG A 605 3.92 7.27 12.82
CA ARG A 605 4.41 7.00 14.18
C ARG A 605 3.88 5.64 14.64
N GLU A 606 4.61 5.00 15.53
CA GLU A 606 4.16 3.75 16.14
C GLU A 606 2.81 3.92 16.87
N SER A 607 2.59 5.08 17.48
CA SER A 607 1.30 5.45 18.09
C SER A 607 0.13 5.53 17.10
N ASP A 608 0.40 5.67 15.80
CA ASP A 608 -0.63 5.74 14.77
C ASP A 608 -1.05 4.32 14.29
N SER A 609 -0.32 3.28 14.69
CA SER A 609 -0.45 1.88 14.24
C SER A 609 -1.01 0.91 15.31
N ILE A 610 -1.45 1.41 16.47
CA ILE A 610 -1.90 0.60 17.63
C ILE A 610 -3.34 0.93 18.03
#